data_AF-A0A915EU77-F1
#
_entry.id   AF-A0A915EU77-F1
#
_cell.length_a   1.000
_cell.length_b   1.000
_cell.length_c   1.000
_cell.angle_alpha   90.00
_cell.angle_beta   90.00
_cell.angle_gamma   90.00
#
_symmetry.space_group_name_H-M   'P 1'
#
loop_
_entity.id
_entity.type
_entity.pdbx_description
1 polymer ?
#
loop_
_entity_poly.entity_id
_entity_poly.type
_entity_poly.pdbx_seq_one_letter_code
_entity_poly.pdbx_strand_id
1 'polypeptide(L)'
;MDGCGALEPKFHTTLFKVLGIEQTLADFSDPEALIAEMEAIFAGKTQDEWVEIFKDADACVTPVLDLKQVGTLNHHLSRHSFDRIANKYVPGQHPKFIHINSFLC
;
A
#
# COMPACT_ATOMS: atom_id res chain seq x y z
N MET A 1 3.86 10.54 -3.38
CA MET A 1 4.94 9.64 -2.89
C MET A 1 4.26 8.43 -2.33
N ASP A 2 4.68 7.24 -2.72
CA ASP A 2 4.06 5.98 -2.28
C ASP A 2 4.78 5.44 -1.04
N GLY A 3 4.06 4.74 -0.18
CA GLY A 3 4.61 4.10 1.00
C GLY A 3 5.18 2.74 0.62
N CYS A 4 6.46 2.50 0.90
CA CYS A 4 7.15 1.24 0.66
C CYS A 4 7.47 0.54 1.98
N GLY A 5 6.97 -0.69 2.15
CA GLY A 5 7.12 -1.48 3.39
C GLY A 5 7.67 -2.89 3.17
N ALA A 6 8.44 -3.12 2.10
CA ALA A 6 8.93 -4.44 1.69
C ALA A 6 10.09 -4.96 2.57
N LEU A 7 9.82 -5.23 3.85
CA LEU A 7 10.85 -5.67 4.81
C LEU A 7 11.27 -7.14 4.58
N GLU A 8 10.30 -8.01 4.31
CA GLU A 8 10.58 -9.44 4.16
C GLU A 8 11.26 -9.76 2.82
N PRO A 9 12.13 -10.80 2.80
CA PRO A 9 12.88 -11.20 1.62
C PRO A 9 12.08 -11.34 0.32
N LYS A 10 10.94 -12.04 0.38
CA LYS A 10 10.08 -12.25 -0.78
C LYS A 10 9.52 -10.95 -1.39
N PHE A 11 9.26 -9.94 -0.55
CA PHE A 11 8.60 -8.71 -0.98
C PHE A 11 9.60 -7.72 -1.57
N HIS A 12 10.79 -7.54 -0.96
CA HIS A 12 11.79 -6.66 -1.59
C HIS A 12 12.28 -7.24 -2.93
N THR A 13 12.34 -8.58 -3.09
CA THR A 13 12.77 -9.18 -4.36
C THR A 13 11.75 -8.83 -5.46
N THR A 14 10.46 -8.89 -5.12
CA THR A 14 9.39 -8.50 -6.04
C THR A 14 9.43 -7.00 -6.33
N LEU A 15 9.67 -6.17 -5.31
CA LEU A 15 9.85 -4.73 -5.46
C LEU A 15 10.99 -4.40 -6.43
N PHE A 16 12.19 -4.92 -6.20
CA PHE A 16 13.35 -4.66 -7.05
C PHE A 16 13.14 -5.15 -8.48
N LYS A 17 12.51 -6.32 -8.65
CA LYS A 17 12.13 -6.82 -9.98
C LYS A 17 11.18 -5.88 -10.71
N VAL A 18 10.18 -5.32 -10.03
CA VAL A 18 9.22 -4.37 -10.62
C VAL A 18 9.88 -3.03 -10.94
N LEU A 19 10.79 -2.56 -10.06
CA LEU A 19 11.55 -1.32 -10.25
C LEU A 19 12.70 -1.46 -11.27
N GLY A 20 13.11 -2.68 -11.61
CA GLY A 20 14.25 -2.94 -12.49
C GLY A 20 15.62 -2.78 -11.80
N ILE A 21 15.67 -2.93 -10.47
CA ILE A 21 16.89 -2.86 -9.67
C ILE A 21 17.50 -4.27 -9.59
N GLU A 22 18.74 -4.42 -10.03
CA GLU A 22 19.51 -5.66 -9.95
C GLU A 22 20.33 -5.67 -8.64
N GLN A 23 19.66 -5.82 -7.48
CA GLN A 23 20.31 -5.95 -6.16
C GLN A 23 19.91 -7.24 -5.44
N THR A 24 20.85 -7.83 -4.71
CA THR A 24 20.59 -8.97 -3.84
C THR A 24 20.29 -8.55 -2.40
N LEU A 25 19.67 -9.43 -1.62
CA LEU A 25 19.48 -9.28 -0.16
C LEU A 25 20.74 -8.95 0.63
N ALA A 26 21.91 -9.30 0.10
CA ALA A 26 23.19 -9.07 0.77
C ALA A 26 23.76 -7.68 0.49
N ASP A 27 23.21 -6.94 -0.48
CA ASP A 27 23.81 -5.72 -1.03
C ASP A 27 23.41 -4.43 -0.31
N PHE A 28 22.60 -4.49 0.76
CA PHE A 28 22.30 -3.37 1.66
C PHE A 28 23.53 -2.76 2.38
N SER A 29 24.73 -3.07 1.90
CA SER A 29 26.00 -2.43 2.21
C SER A 29 25.99 -0.91 2.04
N ASP A 30 25.18 -0.38 1.10
CA ASP A 30 24.99 1.06 0.90
C ASP A 30 23.49 1.42 0.79
N PRO A 31 22.82 1.66 1.93
CA PRO A 31 21.40 1.99 1.94
C PRO A 31 21.12 3.39 1.36
N GLU A 32 22.07 4.33 1.40
CA GLU A 32 21.86 5.68 0.88
C GLU A 32 21.78 5.68 -0.64
N ALA A 33 22.67 4.93 -1.30
CA ALA A 33 22.64 4.76 -2.76
C ALA A 33 21.36 4.07 -3.23
N LEU A 34 20.91 3.02 -2.52
CA LEU A 34 19.66 2.32 -2.85
C LEU A 34 18.44 3.25 -2.71
N ILE A 35 18.38 4.06 -1.64
CA ILE A 35 17.30 5.03 -1.44
C ILE A 35 17.29 6.03 -2.60
N ALA A 36 18.44 6.59 -2.97
CA ALA A 36 18.55 7.56 -4.06
C ALA A 36 18.14 6.96 -5.42
N GLU A 37 18.52 5.72 -5.70
CA GLU A 37 18.09 5.00 -6.90
C GLU A 37 16.57 4.79 -6.93
N MET A 38 15.99 4.31 -5.83
CA MET A 38 14.54 4.14 -5.71
C MET A 38 13.80 5.46 -5.87
N GLU A 39 14.26 6.54 -5.24
CA GLU A 39 13.67 7.87 -5.38
C GLU A 39 13.68 8.34 -6.84
N ALA A 40 14.79 8.16 -7.56
CA ALA A 40 14.89 8.52 -8.97
C ALA A 40 13.92 7.72 -9.85
N ILE A 41 13.77 6.41 -9.58
CA ILE A 41 12.82 5.55 -10.30
C ILE A 41 11.39 6.01 -10.01
N PHE A 42 11.00 6.13 -8.73
CA PHE A 42 9.65 6.55 -8.34
C PHE A 42 9.27 7.93 -8.89
N ALA A 43 10.21 8.86 -8.98
CA ALA A 43 9.98 10.18 -9.57
C ALA A 43 9.68 10.15 -11.08
N GLY A 44 9.99 9.04 -11.77
CA GLY A 44 9.79 8.88 -13.21
C GLY A 44 8.36 8.56 -13.64
N LYS A 45 7.44 8.30 -12.71
CA LYS A 45 6.01 8.05 -13.00
C LYS A 45 5.12 8.74 -11.99
N THR A 46 3.87 8.94 -12.36
CA THR A 46 2.83 9.43 -11.47
C THR A 46 2.43 8.36 -10.45
N GLN A 47 1.84 8.79 -9.33
CA GLN A 47 1.30 7.86 -8.32
C GLN A 47 0.27 6.89 -8.93
N ASP A 48 -0.62 7.35 -9.81
CA ASP A 48 -1.64 6.50 -10.43
C ASP A 48 -1.02 5.39 -11.30
N GLU A 49 0.07 5.70 -12.02
CA GLU A 49 0.82 4.70 -12.78
C GLU A 49 1.49 3.68 -11.86
N TRP A 50 2.07 4.11 -10.73
CA TRP A 50 2.63 3.19 -9.75
C TRP A 50 1.58 2.31 -9.09
N VAL A 51 0.40 2.86 -8.77
CA VAL A 51 -0.72 2.10 -8.24
C VAL A 51 -1.12 0.99 -9.23
N GLU A 52 -1.20 1.29 -10.52
CA GLU A 52 -1.54 0.29 -11.54
C GLU A 52 -0.45 -0.78 -11.69
N ILE A 53 0.83 -0.38 -11.65
CA ILE A 53 1.98 -1.31 -11.73
C ILE A 53 2.02 -2.25 -10.52
N PHE A 54 1.75 -1.73 -9.32
CA PHE A 54 1.87 -2.48 -8.06
C PHE A 54 0.57 -3.19 -7.63
N LYS A 55 -0.56 -2.98 -8.32
CA LYS A 55 -1.89 -3.47 -7.90
C LYS A 55 -1.96 -4.97 -7.57
N ASP A 56 -1.24 -5.78 -8.36
CA ASP A 56 -1.20 -7.25 -8.26
C ASP A 56 0.19 -7.76 -7.82
N ALA A 57 1.10 -6.85 -7.45
CA ALA A 57 2.45 -7.18 -7.03
C ALA A 57 2.52 -7.33 -5.51
N ASP A 58 3.05 -8.47 -5.05
CA ASP A 58 3.44 -8.68 -3.66
C ASP A 58 4.74 -7.90 -3.35
N ALA A 59 4.66 -6.56 -3.40
CA ALA A 59 5.80 -5.65 -3.24
C ALA A 59 5.64 -4.66 -2.08
N CYS A 60 4.52 -4.72 -1.33
CA CYS A 60 4.25 -3.84 -0.19
C CYS A 60 4.40 -2.33 -0.51
N VAL A 61 4.02 -1.94 -1.72
CA VAL A 61 3.95 -0.53 -2.15
C VAL A 61 2.48 -0.11 -2.21
N THR A 62 2.14 1.01 -1.58
CA THR A 62 0.77 1.53 -1.53
C THR A 62 0.74 3.05 -1.69
N PRO A 63 -0.32 3.63 -2.26
CA PRO A 63 -0.40 5.07 -2.41
C PRO A 63 -0.57 5.76 -1.06
N VAL A 64 0.20 6.82 -0.81
CA VAL A 64 -0.06 7.72 0.31
C VAL A 64 -1.15 8.70 -0.09
N LEU A 65 -2.28 8.66 0.62
CA LEU A 65 -3.45 9.47 0.32
C LEU A 65 -3.69 10.57 1.33
N ASP A 66 -4.26 11.67 0.86
CA ASP A 66 -4.82 12.70 1.73
C ASP A 66 -6.11 12.21 2.41
N LEU A 67 -6.41 12.77 3.59
CA LEU A 67 -7.65 12.49 4.32
C LEU A 67 -8.91 12.77 3.48
N LYS A 68 -8.85 13.68 2.50
CA LYS A 68 -9.95 13.99 1.59
C LYS A 68 -10.19 12.91 0.54
N GLN A 69 -9.20 12.06 0.28
CA GLN A 69 -9.22 10.98 -0.71
C GLN A 69 -9.34 9.61 -0.04
N VAL A 70 -9.20 9.53 1.28
CA VAL A 70 -9.12 8.25 2.00
C VAL A 70 -10.31 7.33 1.67
N GLY A 71 -11.54 7.86 1.52
CA GLY A 71 -12.70 7.04 1.19
C GLY A 71 -12.94 6.81 -0.31
N THR A 72 -12.00 7.12 -1.21
CA THR A 72 -12.15 6.89 -2.66
C THR A 72 -11.48 5.62 -3.15
N LEU A 73 -10.58 5.00 -2.36
CA LEU A 73 -9.97 3.71 -2.73
C LEU A 73 -11.00 2.58 -2.73
N ASN A 74 -10.95 1.73 -3.76
CA ASN A 74 -11.79 0.53 -3.86
C ASN A 74 -11.73 -0.36 -2.61
N HIS A 75 -10.55 -0.48 -1.99
CA HIS A 75 -10.40 -1.26 -0.75
C HIS A 75 -11.22 -0.66 0.41
N HIS A 76 -11.23 0.66 0.57
CA HIS A 76 -12.00 1.33 1.62
C HIS A 76 -13.50 1.39 1.31
N LEU A 77 -13.86 1.57 0.03
CA LEU A 77 -15.25 1.57 -0.44
C LEU A 77 -15.92 0.20 -0.23
N SER A 78 -15.30 -0.87 -0.72
CA SER A 78 -15.84 -2.23 -0.63
C SER A 78 -16.03 -2.72 0.81
N ARG A 79 -15.29 -2.15 1.76
CA ARG A 79 -15.33 -2.51 3.17
C ARG A 79 -16.15 -1.54 4.01
N HIS A 80 -16.71 -0.47 3.44
CA HIS A 80 -17.35 0.60 4.21
C HIS A 80 -16.47 1.08 5.37
N SER A 81 -15.18 1.32 5.08
CA SER A 81 -14.20 1.67 6.12
C SER A 81 -14.39 3.08 6.68
N PHE A 82 -15.00 3.98 5.90
CA PHE A 82 -15.26 5.36 6.28
C PHE A 82 -16.70 5.75 5.97
N ASP A 83 -17.31 6.50 6.88
CA ASP A 83 -18.57 7.20 6.68
C ASP A 83 -18.31 8.63 6.18
N ARG A 84 -19.31 9.26 5.56
CA ARG A 84 -19.22 10.64 5.05
C ARG A 84 -20.19 11.55 5.80
N ILE A 85 -19.68 12.39 6.68
CA ILE A 85 -20.46 13.34 7.51
C ILE A 85 -19.96 14.76 7.25
N ALA A 86 -20.87 15.70 6.99
CA ALA A 86 -20.54 17.10 6.70
C ALA A 86 -19.40 17.27 5.66
N ASN A 87 -19.45 16.44 4.61
CA ASN A 87 -18.46 16.36 3.54
C ASN A 87 -17.03 15.97 3.97
N LYS A 88 -16.87 15.30 5.11
CA LYS A 88 -15.60 14.75 5.60
C LYS A 88 -15.71 13.24 5.76
N TYR A 89 -14.61 12.53 5.47
CA TYR A 89 -14.50 11.11 5.81
C TYR A 89 -14.22 10.96 7.30
N VAL A 90 -15.00 10.11 7.96
CA VAL A 90 -14.80 9.70 9.35
C VAL A 90 -14.69 8.18 9.43
N PRO A 91 -13.86 7.61 10.32
CA PRO A 91 -13.76 6.16 10.45
C PRO A 91 -15.10 5.53 10.79
N GLY A 92 -15.47 4.47 10.06
CA GLY A 92 -16.66 3.66 10.35
C GLY A 92 -16.43 2.72 11.55
N GLN A 93 -17.45 1.95 11.92
CA GLN A 93 -17.38 1.02 13.05
C GLN A 93 -16.37 -0.12 12.81
N HIS A 94 -15.43 -0.27 13.75
CA HIS A 94 -14.42 -1.34 13.75
C HIS A 94 -14.10 -1.80 15.18
N PRO A 95 -13.75 -3.09 15.41
CA PRO A 95 -13.78 -4.20 14.45
C PRO A 95 -15.22 -4.60 14.07
N LYS A 96 -15.39 -5.30 12.95
CA LYS A 96 -16.70 -5.81 12.53
C LYS A 96 -16.98 -7.14 13.23
N PHE A 97 -18.03 -7.18 14.04
CA PHE A 97 -18.48 -8.41 14.69
C PHE A 97 -19.47 -9.14 13.79
N ILE A 98 -19.28 -10.44 13.60
CA ILE A 98 -20.29 -11.32 13.01
C ILE A 98 -21.18 -11.84 14.14
N HIS A 99 -22.51 -11.76 13.98
CA HIS A 99 -23.42 -12.33 14.96
C HIS A 99 -23.36 -13.85 14.85
N ILE A 100 -22.89 -14.53 15.90
CA ILE A 100 -23.02 -15.99 16.00
C ILE A 100 -24.46 -16.21 16.46
N ASN A 101 -25.30 -16.77 15.59
CA ASN A 101 -26.62 -17.23 16.01
C ASN A 101 -26.43 -18.35 17.03
N SER A 102 -26.77 -18.09 18.29
CA SER A 102 -26.97 -19.11 19.33
C SER A 102 -28.14 -20.02 18.94
N PHE A 103 -27.91 -20.95 18.03
CA PHE A 103 -28.79 -22.11 17.81
C PHE A 103 -28.03 -23.37 18.20
N LEU A 104 -27.93 -23.58 19.52
CA LEU A 104 -27.74 -24.88 20.18
C LEU A 104 -28.17 -24.69 21.64
N CYS A 105 -29.47 -24.86 21.89
CA CYS A 105 -30.02 -25.34 23.16
C CYS A 105 -30.94 -26.51 22.83
#